data_AF-A0A3C0HG53-F1
#
_entry.id   AF-A0A3C0HG53-F1
#
_cell.length_a   1.000
_cell.length_b   1.000
_cell.length_c   1.000
_cell.angle_alpha   90.00
_cell.angle_beta   90.00
_cell.angle_gamma   90.00
#
_symmetry.space_group_name_H-M   'P 1'
#
loop_
_entity.id
_entity.type
_entity.pdbx_description
1 polymer ?
#
loop_
_entity_poly.entity_id
_entity_poly.type
_entity_poly.pdbx_seq_one_letter_code
_entity_poly.pdbx_strand_id
1 'polypeptide(L)' 'GGIQARIDAHRDAGCDVVLVCAPALVDDSLKACEHRGPANTAALTGLMGRGALGWQGLIADARYPAIQNALTGAQPV' A
#
# COMPACT_ATOMS: atom_id res chain seq x y z
N GLY A 1 -21.42 -9.81 12.62
CA GLY A 1 -21.01 -8.88 11.56
C GLY A 1 -20.37 -9.67 10.44
N GLY A 2 -20.95 -9.64 9.24
CA GLY A 2 -20.36 -10.25 8.04
C GLY A 2 -19.34 -9.33 7.37
N ILE A 3 -18.75 -9.80 6.28
CA ILE A 3 -17.73 -9.06 5.51
C ILE A 3 -18.24 -7.68 5.08
N GLN A 4 -19.45 -7.62 4.52
CA GLN A 4 -20.09 -6.36 4.12
C GLN A 4 -20.24 -5.38 5.28
N ALA A 5 -20.82 -5.82 6.40
CA ALA A 5 -21.01 -4.95 7.57
C ALA A 5 -19.68 -4.37 8.10
N ARG A 6 -18.57 -5.11 7.99
CA ARG A 6 -17.24 -4.62 8.40
C ARG A 6 -16.71 -3.59 7.41
N ILE A 7 -16.83 -3.84 6.10
CA ILE A 7 -16.40 -2.91 5.06
C ILE A 7 -17.21 -1.61 5.15
N ASP A 8 -18.53 -1.71 5.30
CA ASP A 8 -19.42 -0.57 5.46
C ASP A 8 -19.05 0.26 6.68
N ALA A 9 -18.85 -0.37 7.84
CA ALA A 9 -18.44 0.35 9.05
C ALA A 9 -17.14 1.15 8.87
N HIS A 10 -16.15 0.61 8.16
CA HIS A 10 -14.91 1.35 7.86
C HIS A 10 -15.13 2.50 6.88
N ARG A 11 -15.93 2.28 5.83
CA ARG A 11 -16.28 3.32 4.85
C ARG A 11 -17.07 4.46 5.49
N ASP A 12 -18.02 4.12 6.36
CA ASP A 12 -18.85 5.09 7.08
C ASP A 12 -18.06 5.86 8.14
N ALA A 13 -16.98 5.25 8.67
CA ALA A 13 -16.00 5.93 9.51
C ALA A 13 -15.05 6.86 8.72
N GLY A 14 -15.15 6.89 7.38
CA GLY A 14 -14.36 7.78 6.51
C GLY A 14 -13.11 7.15 5.89
N CYS A 15 -12.95 5.82 5.93
CA CYS A 15 -11.82 5.18 5.25
C CYS A 15 -11.97 5.22 3.71
N ASP A 16 -10.92 5.67 3.02
CA ASP A 16 -10.84 5.63 1.55
C ASP A 16 -10.57 4.21 1.00
N VAL A 17 -9.94 3.34 1.79
CA VAL A 17 -9.60 1.95 1.44
C VAL A 17 -9.81 1.04 2.65
N VAL A 18 -10.23 -0.21 2.40
CA VAL A 18 -10.30 -1.27 3.41
C VAL A 18 -9.39 -2.41 2.96
N LEU A 19 -8.52 -2.90 3.85
CA LEU A 19 -7.59 -3.99 3.54
C LEU A 19 -8.21 -5.34 3.88
N VAL A 20 -8.12 -6.27 2.92
CA VAL A 20 -8.53 -7.67 3.09
C VAL A 20 -7.35 -8.54 2.66
N CYS A 21 -6.62 -9.07 3.63
CA CYS A 21 -5.37 -9.79 3.38
C CYS A 21 -5.56 -11.31 3.27
N ALA A 22 -6.68 -11.86 3.78
CA ALA A 22 -6.95 -13.28 3.71
C ALA A 22 -7.53 -13.64 2.33
N PRO A 23 -6.84 -14.47 1.50
CA PRO A 23 -7.28 -14.75 0.14
C PRO A 23 -8.69 -15.33 0.05
N ALA A 24 -9.07 -16.16 1.01
CA ALA A 24 -10.40 -16.78 1.08
C ALA A 24 -11.56 -15.78 1.24
N LEU A 25 -11.27 -14.52 1.59
CA LEU A 25 -12.28 -13.47 1.79
C LEU A 25 -12.37 -12.50 0.60
N VAL A 26 -11.50 -12.64 -0.42
CA VAL A 26 -11.38 -11.65 -1.50
C VAL A 26 -12.67 -11.53 -2.30
N ASP A 27 -13.22 -12.65 -2.78
CA ASP A 27 -14.41 -12.62 -3.63
C ASP A 27 -15.62 -12.00 -2.93
N ASP A 28 -15.89 -12.41 -1.68
CA ASP A 28 -17.00 -11.86 -0.90
C ASP A 28 -16.77 -10.39 -0.52
N SER A 29 -15.51 -9.97 -0.37
CA SER A 29 -15.17 -8.57 -0.11
C SER A 29 -15.34 -7.68 -1.34
N LEU A 30 -14.98 -8.19 -2.53
CA LEU A 30 -15.20 -7.49 -3.79
C LEU A 30 -16.69 -7.32 -4.06
N LYS A 31 -17.49 -8.40 -3.93
CA LYS A 31 -18.96 -8.34 -4.01
C LYS A 31 -19.56 -7.32 -3.04
N ALA A 32 -19.06 -7.31 -1.80
CA ALA A 32 -19.51 -6.35 -0.79
C ALA A 32 -19.20 -4.89 -1.17
N CYS A 33 -18.24 -4.61 -2.06
CA CYS A 33 -17.95 -3.25 -2.53
C CYS A 33 -18.83 -2.81 -3.71
N GLU A 34 -19.43 -3.73 -4.47
CA GLU A 34 -20.17 -3.45 -5.71
C GLU A 34 -21.41 -2.57 -5.50
N HIS A 35 -22.04 -2.65 -4.33
CA HIS A 35 -23.25 -1.90 -4.04
C HIS A 35 -23.01 -0.39 -3.79
N ARG A 36 -21.75 0.01 -3.56
CA ARG A 36 -21.37 1.42 -3.42
C ARG A 36 -20.80 1.92 -4.75
N GLY A 37 -20.99 3.21 -5.02
CA GLY A 37 -20.44 3.86 -6.22
C GLY A 37 -18.91 3.79 -6.32
N PRO A 38 -18.34 4.30 -7.42
CA PRO A 38 -16.90 4.20 -7.67
C PRO A 38 -16.06 4.77 -6.53
N ALA A 39 -14.95 4.10 -6.22
CA ALA A 39 -14.01 4.57 -5.20
C ALA A 39 -13.36 5.91 -5.61
N ASN A 40 -13.01 6.74 -4.62
CA ASN A 40 -12.26 7.97 -4.84
C ASN A 40 -10.79 7.67 -5.17
N THR A 41 -10.50 7.30 -6.41
CA THR A 41 -9.15 6.99 -6.88
C THR A 41 -8.18 8.18 -6.71
N ALA A 42 -8.68 9.41 -6.75
CA ALA A 42 -7.86 10.60 -6.54
C ALA A 42 -7.25 10.64 -5.13
N ALA A 43 -7.95 10.14 -4.10
CA ALA A 43 -7.42 10.03 -2.74
C ALA A 43 -6.18 9.13 -2.65
N LEU A 44 -6.01 8.19 -3.60
CA LEU A 44 -4.91 7.22 -3.58
C LEU A 44 -3.66 7.71 -4.31
N THR A 45 -3.72 8.84 -5.02
CA THR A 45 -2.61 9.32 -5.87
C THR A 45 -1.35 9.59 -5.05
N GLY A 46 -1.50 10.07 -3.81
CA GLY A 46 -0.36 10.33 -2.91
C GLY A 46 0.37 9.07 -2.42
N LEU A 47 -0.23 7.89 -2.54
CA LEU A 47 0.37 6.61 -2.15
C LEU A 47 1.31 6.03 -3.21
N MET A 48 1.27 6.57 -4.43
CA MET A 48 2.08 6.06 -5.53
C MET A 48 3.56 6.40 -5.29
N GLY A 49 4.41 5.36 -5.30
CA GLY A 49 5.86 5.51 -5.16
C GLY A 49 6.44 6.42 -6.22
N ARG A 50 7.35 7.33 -5.82
CA ARG A 50 8.00 8.26 -6.75
C ARG A 50 9.20 7.63 -7.42
N GLY A 51 9.14 7.51 -8.74
CA GLY A 51 10.27 7.18 -9.60
C GLY A 51 10.68 5.70 -9.54
N ALA A 52 10.70 5.04 -10.69
CA ALA A 52 11.26 3.70 -10.80
C ALA A 52 12.78 3.80 -10.96
N LEU A 53 13.52 3.88 -9.86
CA LEU A 53 14.82 3.22 -9.87
C LEU A 53 14.50 1.73 -9.82
N GLY A 54 14.42 1.09 -10.98
CA GLY A 54 14.44 -0.38 -11.05
C GLY A 54 15.67 -0.88 -10.28
N TRP A 55 15.68 -2.15 -9.88
CA TRP A 55 16.72 -2.66 -8.96
C TRP A 55 18.15 -2.29 -9.37
N GLN A 56 18.46 -2.36 -10.67
CA GLN A 56 19.76 -1.98 -11.20
C GLN A 56 20.10 -0.50 -11.00
N GLY A 57 19.12 0.39 -11.21
CA GLY A 57 19.30 1.82 -10.96
C GLY A 57 19.50 2.12 -9.49
N LEU A 58 18.80 1.42 -8.59
CA LEU A 58 18.96 1.58 -7.15
C LEU A 58 20.35 1.12 -6.68
N ILE A 59 20.85 -0.01 -7.17
CA ILE A 59 22.19 -0.53 -6.84
C ILE A 59 23.29 0.39 -7.38
N ALA A 60 23.10 0.99 -8.55
CA ALA A 60 24.05 1.93 -9.15
C ALA A 60 24.03 3.33 -8.50
N ASP A 61 23.01 3.66 -7.71
CA ASP A 61 22.90 4.95 -7.03
C ASP A 61 23.88 5.01 -5.84
N ALA A 62 24.82 5.95 -5.88
CA ALA A 62 25.84 6.11 -4.83
C ALA A 62 25.25 6.35 -3.42
N ARG A 63 24.00 6.83 -3.32
CA ARG A 63 23.30 6.99 -2.04
C ARG A 63 22.98 5.65 -1.39
N TYR A 64 22.72 4.62 -2.18
CA TYR A 64 22.35 3.30 -1.69
C TYR A 64 23.41 2.67 -0.76
N PRO A 65 24.68 2.48 -1.18
CA PRO A 65 25.71 1.94 -0.29
C PRO A 65 26.07 2.91 0.85
N ALA A 66 26.01 4.23 0.63
CA ALA A 66 26.27 5.22 1.66
C ALA A 66 25.27 5.11 2.83
N ILE A 67 23.98 4.99 2.53
CA ILE A 67 22.94 4.81 3.55
C ILE A 67 23.02 3.42 4.19
N GLN A 68 23.31 2.37 3.42
CA GLN A 68 23.48 1.02 3.97
C GLN A 68 24.62 0.96 5.00
N ASN A 69 25.75 1.60 4.73
CA ASN A 69 26.87 1.70 5.67
C ASN A 69 26.48 2.48 6.94
N ALA A 70 25.76 3.60 6.78
CA ALA A 70 25.26 4.39 7.92
C ALA A 70 24.30 3.60 8.81
N LEU A 71 23.39 2.80 8.22
CA LEU A 71 22.43 1.98 8.97
C LEU A 71 23.07 0.80 9.68
N THR A 72 24.14 0.24 9.12
CA THR A 72 24.81 -0.95 9.66
C THR A 72 25.96 -0.61 10.62
N GLY A 73 26.30 0.68 10.78
CA GLY A 73 27.41 1.11 11.62
C GLY A 73 28.79 0.74 11.06
N ALA A 74 28.86 0.28 9.81
CA ALA A 74 30.12 0.05 9.12
C ALA A 74 30.74 1.40 8.74
N GLN A 75 31.57 1.96 9.62
CA GLN A 75 32.47 3.04 9.25
C GLN A 75 33.48 2.50 8.22
N PRO A 76 33.65 3.13 7.05
CA PRO A 76 34.76 2.81 6.18
C PRO A 76 36.06 3.13 6.93
N VAL A 77 36.94 2.12 7.02
CA VAL A 77 38.35 2.23 7.43
C VAL A 77 39.14 2.97 6.37
#